data_AF-A0A3D3XH63-F1
#
_entry.id   AF-A0A3D3XH63-F1
#
_cell.length_a   1.000
_cell.length_b   1.000
_cell.length_c   1.000
_cell.angle_alpha   90.00
_cell.angle_beta   90.00
_cell.angle_gamma   90.00
#
_symmetry.space_group_name_H-M   'P 1'
#
loop_
_entity.id
_entity.type
_entity.pdbx_description
1 polymer ?
#
loop_
_entity_poly.entity_id
_entity_poly.type
_entity_poly.pdbx_seq_one_letter_code
_entity_poly.pdbx_strand_id
1 'polypeptide(L)'
;VVVFRDGRYQLNEPWVLRSTDWPQGEVQVTFRAFPGESPIFSGGWTVDDWKLDADGLVRASVADYPGNLMQIRELFVSGKRATRARYPDDDFLRVQASGPDRRTGFTFYPDDIPQIEDSGSAELVFFHDWSTSRLGIKEIDTANRYITVADPIGPVLPQFAIDNFEKHPRYYLEHSKSFLTQPGEWYLDTIQKELIYMPLPGENLETIHAAVPLSSQLIRVLGTTARPFKRLHIQGLTMEHCLWAIPANGYAPGSWCGGAGLMLLQLSIELI
;
A
#
# COMPACT_ATOMS: atom_id res chain seq x y z
N VAL A 1 -10.45 -33.10 2.62
CA VAL A 1 -10.76 -31.78 3.23
C VAL A 1 -9.69 -31.50 4.27
N VAL A 2 -9.14 -30.29 4.29
CA VAL A 2 -8.26 -29.78 5.36
C VAL A 2 -9.04 -28.73 6.14
N VAL A 3 -9.02 -28.82 7.47
CA VAL A 3 -9.77 -27.94 8.35
C VAL A 3 -8.79 -27.14 9.20
N PHE A 4 -8.94 -25.82 9.18
CA PHE A 4 -8.15 -24.87 9.98
C PHE A 4 -8.95 -24.45 11.20
N ARG A 5 -8.29 -24.43 12.35
CA ARG A 5 -8.86 -23.94 13.60
C ARG A 5 -8.64 -22.43 13.73
N ASP A 6 -9.33 -21.81 14.67
CA ASP A 6 -9.17 -20.42 14.99
C ASP A 6 -7.72 -20.09 15.34
N GLY A 7 -7.27 -18.90 14.91
CA GLY A 7 -5.90 -18.45 15.10
C GLY A 7 -5.38 -17.66 13.91
N ARG A 8 -4.23 -17.02 14.14
CA ARG A 8 -3.49 -16.28 13.13
C ARG A 8 -2.34 -17.14 12.59
N TYR A 9 -2.41 -17.48 11.32
CA TYR A 9 -1.41 -18.20 10.55
C TYR A 9 -0.55 -17.19 9.80
N GLN A 10 0.62 -16.90 10.36
CA GLN A 10 1.56 -15.95 9.79
C GLN A 10 2.33 -16.56 8.62
N LEU A 11 2.32 -15.88 7.48
CA LEU A 11 2.95 -16.28 6.23
C LEU A 11 3.98 -15.23 5.81
N ASN A 12 5.25 -15.50 6.07
CA ASN A 12 6.35 -14.66 5.58
C ASN A 12 6.65 -14.90 4.09
N GLU A 13 6.24 -16.08 3.59
CA GLU A 13 6.29 -16.49 2.19
C GLU A 13 4.96 -17.12 1.79
N PRO A 14 4.58 -17.12 0.50
CA PRO A 14 3.34 -17.73 0.06
C PRO A 14 3.31 -19.24 0.35
N TRP A 15 2.14 -19.73 0.78
CA TRP A 15 1.86 -21.15 0.75
C TRP A 15 1.70 -21.62 -0.70
N VAL A 16 2.71 -22.34 -1.18
CA VAL A 16 2.77 -22.79 -2.58
C VAL A 16 2.04 -24.12 -2.75
N LEU A 17 1.00 -24.13 -3.59
CA LEU A 17 0.28 -25.32 -4.01
C LEU A 17 0.73 -25.69 -5.43
N ARG A 18 1.39 -26.84 -5.58
CA ARG A 18 1.90 -27.30 -6.87
C ARG A 18 1.00 -28.36 -7.45
N SER A 19 0.72 -28.29 -8.75
CA SER A 19 -0.07 -29.31 -9.43
C SER A 19 0.59 -30.69 -9.39
N THR A 20 1.92 -30.75 -9.23
CA THR A 20 2.68 -31.99 -9.04
C THR A 20 2.27 -32.78 -7.80
N ASP A 21 1.94 -32.05 -6.74
CA ASP A 21 1.56 -32.56 -5.43
C ASP A 21 0.03 -32.60 -5.27
N TRP A 22 -0.69 -32.17 -6.31
CA TRP A 22 -2.14 -32.06 -6.31
C TRP A 22 -2.82 -33.27 -6.95
N PRO A 23 -3.91 -33.78 -6.33
CA PRO A 23 -4.72 -34.84 -6.91
C PRO A 23 -5.18 -34.51 -8.33
N GLN A 24 -5.13 -35.51 -9.22
CA GLN A 24 -5.65 -35.41 -10.58
C GLN A 24 -7.02 -36.10 -10.68
N GLY A 25 -7.77 -35.80 -11.75
CA GLY A 25 -9.09 -36.40 -12.00
C GLY A 25 -10.24 -35.64 -11.30
N GLU A 26 -11.18 -36.39 -10.72
CA GLU A 26 -12.43 -35.87 -10.12
C GLU A 26 -12.31 -35.53 -8.62
N VAL A 27 -11.12 -35.61 -8.03
CA VAL A 27 -10.92 -35.33 -6.59
C VAL A 27 -10.97 -33.82 -6.33
N GLN A 28 -11.87 -33.39 -5.45
CA GLN A 28 -11.92 -32.02 -4.92
C GLN A 28 -11.17 -31.95 -3.59
N VAL A 29 -10.29 -30.96 -3.45
CA VAL A 29 -9.65 -30.64 -2.18
C VAL A 29 -10.23 -29.32 -1.68
N THR A 30 -10.67 -29.32 -0.43
CA THR A 30 -11.26 -28.15 0.22
C THR A 30 -10.44 -27.78 1.44
N PHE A 31 -10.01 -26.52 1.49
CA PHE A 31 -9.44 -25.86 2.66
C PHE A 31 -10.54 -25.03 3.30
N ARG A 32 -10.86 -25.31 4.56
CA ARG A 32 -11.95 -24.60 5.24
C ARG A 32 -11.66 -24.31 6.69
N ALA A 33 -12.32 -23.29 7.21
CA ALA A 33 -12.41 -23.09 8.65
C ALA A 33 -13.17 -24.24 9.34
N PHE A 34 -12.83 -24.47 10.60
CA PHE A 34 -13.66 -25.25 11.51
C PHE A 34 -15.00 -24.52 11.72
N PRO A 35 -16.13 -25.24 11.81
CA PRO A 35 -17.44 -24.59 11.95
C PRO A 35 -17.50 -23.61 13.13
N GLY A 36 -17.85 -22.36 12.85
CA GLY A 36 -17.96 -21.29 13.85
C GLY A 36 -16.64 -20.55 14.18
N GLU A 37 -15.52 -20.96 13.61
CA GLU A 37 -14.21 -20.35 13.81
C GLU A 37 -13.80 -19.49 12.59
N SER A 38 -12.88 -18.53 12.76
CA SER A 38 -12.48 -17.57 11.72
C SER A 38 -10.95 -17.47 11.60
N PRO A 39 -10.26 -18.53 11.15
CA PRO A 39 -8.81 -18.52 10.94
C PRO A 39 -8.38 -17.40 10.01
N ILE A 40 -7.29 -16.72 10.39
CA ILE A 40 -6.70 -15.62 9.63
C ILE A 40 -5.36 -16.07 9.07
N PHE A 41 -5.21 -16.00 7.75
CA PHE A 41 -3.93 -16.13 7.06
C PHE A 41 -3.39 -14.73 6.81
N SER A 42 -2.26 -14.42 7.42
CA SER A 42 -1.72 -13.06 7.42
C SER A 42 -0.35 -13.03 6.76
N GLY A 43 -0.18 -12.11 5.81
CA GLY A 43 1.11 -11.82 5.18
C GLY A 43 1.90 -10.74 5.90
N GLY A 44 1.45 -10.28 7.08
CA GLY A 44 1.95 -9.06 7.71
C GLY A 44 2.94 -9.32 8.83
N TRP A 45 4.08 -8.66 8.84
CA TRP A 45 5.02 -8.72 9.95
C TRP A 45 4.51 -7.91 11.14
N THR A 46 4.50 -8.51 12.34
CA THR A 46 4.08 -7.85 13.57
C THR A 46 5.08 -6.76 13.96
N VAL A 47 4.56 -5.59 14.34
CA VAL A 47 5.34 -4.47 14.87
C VAL A 47 5.04 -4.33 16.35
N ASP A 48 6.03 -4.65 17.18
CA ASP A 48 5.95 -4.64 18.64
C ASP A 48 6.88 -3.56 19.24
N ASP A 49 7.03 -3.54 20.58
CA ASP A 49 7.93 -2.65 21.32
C ASP A 49 7.68 -1.15 21.12
N TRP A 50 6.40 -0.77 20.99
CA TRP A 50 5.96 0.62 20.91
C TRP A 50 6.33 1.41 22.16
N LYS A 51 6.87 2.62 21.96
CA LYS A 51 7.24 3.56 23.01
C LYS A 51 6.54 4.89 22.79
N LEU A 52 5.97 5.43 23.86
CA LEU A 52 5.39 6.77 23.88
C LEU A 52 6.52 7.81 23.88
N ASP A 53 6.44 8.80 23.01
CA ASP A 53 7.33 9.95 23.00
C ASP A 53 6.73 11.17 23.73
N ALA A 54 7.52 12.25 23.82
CA ALA A 54 7.11 13.47 24.54
C ALA A 54 5.96 14.23 23.85
N ASP A 55 5.72 13.97 22.56
CA ASP A 55 4.69 14.63 21.75
C ASP A 55 3.36 13.85 21.77
N GLY A 56 3.31 12.73 22.50
CA GLY A 56 2.13 11.86 22.57
C GLY A 56 2.00 10.90 21.39
N LEU A 57 3.03 10.80 20.54
CA LEU A 57 3.11 9.81 19.47
C LEU A 57 3.70 8.52 20.01
N VAL A 58 3.41 7.41 19.34
CA VAL A 58 4.06 6.12 19.63
C VAL A 58 5.02 5.75 18.51
N ARG A 59 6.15 5.16 18.88
CA ARG A 59 7.22 4.77 17.97
C ARG A 59 7.62 3.33 18.16
N ALA A 60 7.84 2.61 17.08
CA ALA A 60 8.40 1.27 17.10
C ALA A 60 9.54 1.14 16.07
N SER A 61 10.59 0.43 16.46
CA SER A 61 11.68 0.10 15.54
C SER A 61 11.20 -0.92 14.52
N VAL A 62 11.53 -0.68 13.26
CA VAL A 62 11.36 -1.65 12.16
C VAL A 62 12.71 -2.04 11.56
N ALA A 63 13.80 -1.88 12.32
CA ALA A 63 15.15 -2.18 11.85
C ALA A 63 15.33 -3.65 11.45
N ASP A 64 14.60 -4.56 12.11
CA ASP A 64 14.62 -6.01 11.87
C ASP A 64 13.54 -6.46 10.88
N TYR A 65 12.80 -5.53 10.27
CA TYR A 65 11.83 -5.87 9.22
C TYR A 65 12.56 -6.60 8.07
N PRO A 66 12.15 -7.84 7.73
CA PRO A 66 12.91 -8.67 6.81
C PRO A 66 12.74 -8.29 5.33
N GLY A 67 11.81 -7.39 5.02
CA GLY A 67 11.55 -6.90 3.67
C GLY A 67 12.21 -5.56 3.35
N ASN A 68 11.81 -4.96 2.23
CA ASN A 68 12.22 -3.60 1.88
C ASN A 68 11.34 -2.58 2.60
N LEU A 69 11.91 -1.77 3.50
CA LEU A 69 11.20 -0.71 4.23
C LEU A 69 10.47 0.27 3.30
N MET A 70 11.04 0.58 2.13
CA MET A 70 10.42 1.48 1.14
C MET A 70 9.10 0.94 0.57
N GLN A 71 8.82 -0.35 0.78
CA GLN A 71 7.58 -1.00 0.34
C GLN A 71 6.53 -1.06 1.46
N ILE A 72 6.85 -0.66 2.68
CA ILE A 72 5.85 -0.50 3.74
C ILE A 72 5.01 0.74 3.41
N ARG A 73 3.78 0.50 2.98
CA ARG A 73 2.84 1.56 2.57
C ARG A 73 1.52 1.47 3.31
N GLU A 74 1.39 0.50 4.19
CA GLU A 74 0.20 0.23 4.96
C GLU A 74 0.63 -0.18 6.37
N LEU A 75 -0.11 0.32 7.35
CA LEU A 75 -0.04 -0.08 8.74
C LEU A 75 -1.43 -0.51 9.16
N PHE A 76 -1.53 -1.64 9.83
CA PHE A 76 -2.77 -2.12 10.42
C PHE A 76 -2.60 -2.09 11.93
N VAL A 77 -3.44 -1.33 12.64
CA VAL A 77 -3.46 -1.25 14.10
C VAL A 77 -4.77 -1.84 14.58
N SER A 78 -4.68 -2.87 15.42
CA SER A 78 -5.82 -3.53 16.07
C SER A 78 -6.92 -3.95 15.09
N GLY A 79 -6.49 -4.50 13.96
CA GLY A 79 -7.34 -5.01 12.89
C GLY A 79 -7.91 -3.95 11.94
N LYS A 80 -7.55 -2.68 12.10
CA LYS A 80 -7.97 -1.57 11.22
C LYS A 80 -6.77 -0.98 10.49
N ARG A 81 -6.97 -0.60 9.24
CA ARG A 81 -5.94 0.10 8.46
C ARG A 81 -5.80 1.53 8.98
N ALA A 82 -4.60 1.90 9.39
CA ALA A 82 -4.25 3.26 9.77
C ALA A 82 -4.01 4.12 8.52
N THR A 83 -4.21 5.43 8.66
CA THR A 83 -4.07 6.39 7.56
C THR A 83 -2.59 6.73 7.38
N ARG A 84 -2.02 6.50 6.19
CA ARG A 84 -0.67 7.01 5.92
C ARG A 84 -0.76 8.54 5.91
N ALA A 85 0.06 9.21 6.72
CA ALA A 85 -0.03 10.65 6.96
C ALA A 85 -0.12 11.41 5.65
N ARG A 86 -1.18 12.23 5.50
CA ARG A 86 -1.51 12.87 4.22
C ARG A 86 -1.99 14.30 4.38
N TYR A 87 -1.88 15.07 3.31
CA TYR A 87 -2.36 16.43 3.26
C TYR A 87 -3.09 16.75 1.95
N PRO A 88 -4.28 17.35 2.03
CA PRO A 88 -5.09 17.52 3.24
C PRO A 88 -5.61 16.16 3.74
N ASP A 89 -6.03 16.11 5.01
CA ASP A 89 -6.50 14.89 5.67
C ASP A 89 -7.75 14.29 5.00
N ASP A 90 -8.76 15.14 4.76
CA ASP A 90 -10.10 14.74 4.31
C ASP A 90 -10.62 15.60 3.13
N ASP A 91 -9.73 15.96 2.19
CA ASP A 91 -10.12 16.61 0.93
C ASP A 91 -9.08 16.35 -0.18
N PHE A 92 -9.15 17.11 -1.27
CA PHE A 92 -8.19 17.13 -2.36
C PHE A 92 -7.80 18.56 -2.71
N LEU A 93 -6.51 18.75 -2.98
CA LEU A 93 -6.00 19.95 -3.64
C LEU A 93 -6.30 19.89 -5.13
N ARG A 94 -6.14 21.04 -5.80
CA ARG A 94 -6.44 21.22 -7.23
C ARG A 94 -5.25 21.82 -7.95
N VAL A 95 -4.90 21.24 -9.10
CA VAL A 95 -3.87 21.83 -9.96
C VAL A 95 -4.35 23.20 -10.46
N GLN A 96 -3.52 24.23 -10.28
CA GLN A 96 -3.80 25.56 -10.82
C GLN A 96 -3.50 25.61 -12.32
N ALA A 97 -2.29 25.22 -12.72
CA ALA A 97 -1.89 25.16 -14.12
C ALA A 97 -0.83 24.07 -14.35
N SER A 98 -0.93 23.37 -15.46
CA SER A 98 0.09 22.40 -15.89
C SER A 98 1.42 23.11 -16.19
N GLY A 99 2.53 22.43 -15.92
CA GLY A 99 3.87 22.91 -16.25
C GLY A 99 4.14 22.93 -17.76
N PRO A 100 5.31 23.44 -18.20
CA PRO A 100 5.64 23.59 -19.62
C PRO A 100 5.57 22.29 -20.43
N ASP A 101 5.95 21.16 -19.82
CA ASP A 101 5.86 19.85 -20.45
C ASP A 101 4.46 19.21 -20.30
N ARG A 102 3.62 19.71 -19.39
CA ARG A 102 2.30 19.18 -19.01
C ARG A 102 2.33 17.74 -18.49
N ARG A 103 3.48 17.29 -17.97
CA ARG A 103 3.72 15.89 -17.55
C ARG A 103 4.34 15.75 -16.16
N THR A 104 5.37 16.54 -15.85
CA THR A 104 6.22 16.30 -14.65
C THR A 104 6.11 17.37 -13.59
N GLY A 105 5.35 18.43 -13.85
CA GLY A 105 5.10 19.45 -12.86
C GLY A 105 3.89 20.31 -13.17
N PHE A 106 3.49 21.07 -12.16
CA PHE A 106 2.34 21.95 -12.20
C PHE A 106 2.43 23.00 -11.09
N THR A 107 1.70 24.09 -11.24
CA THR A 107 1.51 25.08 -10.18
C THR A 107 0.31 24.74 -9.29
N PHE A 108 0.40 25.13 -8.02
CA PHE A 108 -0.68 25.02 -7.03
C PHE A 108 -1.17 26.40 -6.58
N TYR A 109 -2.36 26.47 -5.95
CA TYR A 109 -2.92 27.75 -5.53
C TYR A 109 -2.16 28.34 -4.34
N PRO A 110 -2.23 29.66 -4.12
CA PRO A 110 -1.69 30.27 -2.91
C PRO A 110 -2.22 29.56 -1.66
N ASP A 111 -1.33 29.33 -0.68
CA ASP A 111 -1.63 28.71 0.62
C ASP A 111 -2.08 27.23 0.59
N ASP A 112 -2.14 26.58 -0.58
CA ASP A 112 -2.53 25.17 -0.71
C ASP A 112 -1.55 24.22 -0.03
N ILE A 113 -0.25 24.51 -0.05
CA ILE A 113 0.78 23.58 0.45
C ILE A 113 1.60 24.29 1.52
N PRO A 114 1.57 23.82 2.78
CA PRO A 114 2.39 24.39 3.82
C PRO A 114 3.87 24.09 3.56
N GLN A 115 4.75 24.84 4.23
CA GLN A 115 6.17 24.48 4.24
C GLN A 115 6.34 23.12 4.91
N ILE A 116 6.95 22.17 4.19
CA ILE A 116 7.27 20.83 4.70
C ILE A 116 8.79 20.65 4.77
N GLU A 117 9.28 20.06 5.86
CA GLU A 117 10.72 19.92 6.10
C GLU A 117 11.33 18.73 5.34
N ASP A 118 10.53 17.71 5.05
CA ASP A 118 10.92 16.42 4.46
C ASP A 118 10.28 16.20 3.08
N SER A 119 10.25 17.22 2.23
CA SER A 119 9.62 17.13 0.90
C SER A 119 10.15 15.99 0.03
N GLY A 120 11.41 15.55 0.24
CA GLY A 120 12.02 14.45 -0.50
C GLY A 120 11.48 13.05 -0.14
N SER A 121 10.81 12.89 1.00
CA SER A 121 10.10 11.63 1.33
C SER A 121 8.64 11.66 0.88
N ALA A 122 8.08 12.84 0.61
CA ALA A 122 6.69 13.00 0.24
C ALA A 122 6.37 12.38 -1.13
N GLU A 123 5.13 11.97 -1.29
CA GLU A 123 4.60 11.36 -2.50
C GLU A 123 3.37 12.14 -2.98
N LEU A 124 3.27 12.34 -4.28
CA LEU A 124 2.08 12.83 -4.96
C LEU A 124 1.14 11.66 -5.24
N VAL A 125 -0.11 11.76 -4.79
CA VAL A 125 -1.21 10.94 -5.29
C VAL A 125 -2.12 11.79 -6.18
N PHE A 126 -2.04 11.55 -7.48
CA PHE A 126 -2.69 12.36 -8.51
C PHE A 126 -3.83 11.61 -9.18
N PHE A 127 -5.01 12.21 -9.23
CA PHE A 127 -6.19 11.64 -9.87
C PHE A 127 -6.34 12.17 -11.28
N HIS A 128 -6.40 11.26 -12.24
CA HIS A 128 -6.58 11.57 -13.65
C HIS A 128 -7.39 10.46 -14.31
N ASP A 129 -8.25 10.84 -15.24
CA ASP A 129 -8.96 9.89 -16.10
C ASP A 129 -9.79 8.87 -15.28
N TRP A 130 -9.51 7.58 -15.43
CA TRP A 130 -10.03 6.46 -14.63
C TRP A 130 -8.97 5.87 -13.69
N SER A 131 -7.93 6.64 -13.37
CA SER A 131 -6.65 6.16 -12.85
C SER A 131 -6.05 7.07 -11.76
N THR A 132 -5.02 6.57 -11.09
CA THR A 132 -4.25 7.34 -10.10
C THR A 132 -2.77 7.14 -10.32
N SER A 133 -2.00 8.23 -10.37
CA SER A 133 -0.54 8.18 -10.33
C SER A 133 -0.04 8.41 -8.91
N ARG A 134 0.98 7.67 -8.50
CA ARG A 134 1.63 7.70 -7.19
C ARG A 134 3.12 7.89 -7.38
N LEU A 135 3.63 9.09 -7.16
CA LEU A 135 4.96 9.49 -7.63
C LEU A 135 5.74 10.21 -6.54
N GLY A 136 7.02 9.90 -6.40
CA GLY A 136 7.90 10.63 -5.48
C GLY A 136 7.97 12.11 -5.88
N ILE A 137 7.96 12.98 -4.87
CA ILE A 137 8.21 14.40 -5.06
C ILE A 137 9.71 14.63 -5.24
N LYS A 138 10.09 15.32 -6.32
CA LYS A 138 11.47 15.77 -6.53
C LYS A 138 11.72 17.10 -5.84
N GLU A 139 10.76 18.02 -5.94
CA GLU A 139 10.86 19.36 -5.38
C GLU A 139 9.48 19.99 -5.19
N ILE A 140 9.32 20.74 -4.10
CA ILE A 140 8.21 21.68 -3.90
C ILE A 140 8.81 23.07 -3.74
N ASP A 141 8.69 23.89 -4.78
CA ASP A 141 9.09 25.29 -4.75
C ASP A 141 7.89 26.14 -4.28
N THR A 142 7.86 26.45 -2.99
CA THR A 142 6.77 27.24 -2.40
C THR A 142 6.80 28.71 -2.83
N ALA A 143 7.96 29.25 -3.21
CA ALA A 143 8.09 30.63 -3.67
C ALA A 143 7.44 30.81 -5.05
N ASN A 144 7.65 29.85 -5.96
CA ASN A 144 7.04 29.84 -7.28
C ASN A 144 5.72 29.06 -7.35
N ARG A 145 5.32 28.43 -6.24
CA ARG A 145 4.17 27.53 -6.10
C ARG A 145 4.16 26.43 -7.15
N TYR A 146 5.28 25.71 -7.27
CA TYR A 146 5.47 24.70 -8.30
C TYR A 146 5.91 23.37 -7.67
N ILE A 147 5.25 22.27 -8.08
CA ILE A 147 5.68 20.91 -7.73
C ILE A 147 6.35 20.28 -8.94
N THR A 148 7.49 19.63 -8.70
CA THR A 148 8.13 18.71 -9.65
C THR A 148 8.11 17.30 -9.09
N VAL A 149 7.64 16.33 -9.89
CA VAL A 149 7.66 14.90 -9.55
C VAL A 149 8.80 14.17 -10.25
N ALA A 150 9.17 13.00 -9.70
CA ALA A 150 10.28 12.20 -10.20
C ALA A 150 10.05 11.63 -11.61
N ASP A 151 8.79 11.29 -11.93
CA ASP A 151 8.41 10.62 -13.18
C ASP A 151 7.11 11.23 -13.76
N PRO A 152 6.83 11.07 -15.06
CA PRO A 152 5.62 11.61 -15.70
C PRO A 152 4.30 11.15 -15.06
N ILE A 153 3.36 12.07 -14.89
CA ILE A 153 2.01 11.78 -14.39
C ILE A 153 1.19 11.05 -15.46
N GLY A 154 0.94 9.74 -15.28
CA GLY A 154 0.22 8.91 -16.26
C GLY A 154 1.09 8.50 -17.45
N PRO A 155 0.52 7.85 -18.49
CA PRO A 155 1.25 7.42 -19.68
C PRO A 155 1.84 8.57 -20.49
N VAL A 156 2.99 8.36 -21.13
CA VAL A 156 3.63 9.35 -22.01
C VAL A 156 2.93 9.40 -23.38
N LEU A 157 1.65 9.76 -23.41
CA LEU A 157 0.90 10.07 -24.64
C LEU A 157 0.14 11.41 -24.46
N PRO A 158 -0.08 12.19 -25.54
CA PRO A 158 -0.62 13.53 -25.44
C PRO A 158 -1.97 13.64 -24.72
N GLN A 159 -2.84 12.64 -24.88
CA GLN A 159 -4.16 12.64 -24.26
C GLN A 159 -4.13 12.51 -22.72
N PHE A 160 -3.04 12.00 -22.15
CA PHE A 160 -2.88 11.83 -20.71
C PHE A 160 -2.19 13.04 -20.05
N ALA A 161 -1.96 14.13 -20.78
CA ALA A 161 -1.43 15.37 -20.20
C ALA A 161 -2.28 15.81 -18.99
N ILE A 162 -1.61 16.36 -17.97
CA ILE A 162 -2.15 16.69 -16.62
C ILE A 162 -3.55 17.31 -16.69
N ASP A 163 -3.75 18.26 -17.59
CA ASP A 163 -4.93 19.12 -17.71
C ASP A 163 -5.86 18.74 -18.88
N ASN A 164 -5.69 17.57 -19.49
CA ASN A 164 -6.43 17.20 -20.71
C ASN A 164 -7.82 16.63 -20.43
N PHE A 165 -7.96 15.72 -19.46
CA PHE A 165 -9.25 15.14 -19.09
C PHE A 165 -10.05 16.02 -18.13
N GLU A 166 -9.36 16.67 -17.20
CA GLU A 166 -9.91 17.66 -16.29
C GLU A 166 -8.98 18.86 -16.28
N LYS A 167 -9.54 20.08 -16.31
CA LYS A 167 -8.73 21.31 -16.37
C LYS A 167 -7.93 21.55 -15.08
N HIS A 168 -8.51 21.18 -13.94
CA HIS A 168 -7.96 21.37 -12.60
C HIS A 168 -8.05 20.04 -11.83
N PRO A 169 -7.26 19.03 -12.20
CA PRO A 169 -7.33 17.69 -11.60
C PRO A 169 -7.01 17.72 -10.10
N ARG A 170 -7.52 16.69 -9.41
CA ARG A 170 -7.38 16.51 -7.97
C ARG A 170 -6.07 15.82 -7.62
N TYR A 171 -5.48 16.21 -6.51
CA TYR A 171 -4.37 15.49 -5.91
C TYR A 171 -4.35 15.64 -4.39
N TYR A 172 -3.56 14.80 -3.73
CA TYR A 172 -3.10 15.03 -2.35
C TYR A 172 -1.64 14.63 -2.24
N LEU A 173 -1.00 15.06 -1.16
CA LEU A 173 0.35 14.64 -0.80
C LEU A 173 0.28 13.65 0.37
N GLU A 174 1.19 12.70 0.43
CA GLU A 174 1.31 11.78 1.56
C GLU A 174 2.78 11.54 1.91
N HIS A 175 3.01 10.88 3.05
CA HIS A 175 4.34 10.42 3.48
C HIS A 175 5.34 11.54 3.79
N SER A 176 4.87 12.52 4.56
CA SER A 176 5.72 13.49 5.25
C SER A 176 5.38 13.46 6.73
N LYS A 177 6.39 13.58 7.59
CA LYS A 177 6.19 13.73 9.03
C LYS A 177 5.35 14.98 9.33
N SER A 178 5.47 16.02 8.50
CA SER A 178 4.71 17.27 8.61
C SER A 178 3.20 17.07 8.42
N PHE A 179 2.78 15.95 7.81
CA PHE A 179 1.37 15.61 7.62
C PHE A 179 0.80 14.76 8.74
N LEU A 180 1.61 14.31 9.71
CA LEU A 180 1.15 13.49 10.83
C LEU A 180 0.43 14.40 11.86
N THR A 181 -0.86 14.66 11.64
CA THR A 181 -1.62 15.67 12.39
C THR A 181 -2.93 15.17 12.99
N GLN A 182 -3.46 14.03 12.52
CA GLN A 182 -4.71 13.46 13.00
C GLN A 182 -4.53 12.11 13.70
N PRO A 183 -5.35 11.81 14.72
CA PRO A 183 -5.39 10.48 15.33
C PRO A 183 -5.67 9.39 14.30
N GLY A 184 -4.93 8.29 14.38
CA GLY A 184 -5.00 7.19 13.42
C GLY A 184 -4.04 7.33 12.23
N GLU A 185 -3.28 8.43 12.15
CA GLU A 185 -2.26 8.61 11.12
C GLU A 185 -0.90 8.00 11.50
N TRP A 186 -0.11 7.63 10.50
CA TRP A 186 1.25 7.12 10.69
C TRP A 186 2.24 7.59 9.63
N TYR A 187 3.51 7.59 10.00
CA TYR A 187 4.66 7.91 9.16
C TYR A 187 5.77 6.87 9.37
N LEU A 188 6.49 6.54 8.29
CA LEU A 188 7.69 5.70 8.36
C LEU A 188 8.91 6.57 8.15
N ASP A 189 9.73 6.71 9.19
CA ASP A 189 11.05 7.28 9.07
C ASP A 189 12.00 6.19 8.56
N THR A 190 12.34 6.24 7.27
CA THR A 190 13.22 5.25 6.64
C THR A 190 14.70 5.44 6.99
N ILE A 191 15.07 6.62 7.48
CA ILE A 191 16.44 6.94 7.91
C ILE A 191 16.68 6.35 9.31
N GLN A 192 15.77 6.61 10.25
CA GLN A 192 15.83 6.06 11.61
C GLN A 192 15.30 4.63 11.70
N LYS A 193 14.60 4.15 10.66
CA LYS A 193 13.91 2.86 10.61
C LYS A 193 12.87 2.72 11.72
N GLU A 194 12.05 3.76 11.88
CA GLU A 194 10.98 3.82 12.88
C GLU A 194 9.62 4.02 12.23
N LEU A 195 8.62 3.28 12.70
CA LEU A 195 7.23 3.63 12.49
C LEU A 195 6.79 4.57 13.60
N ILE A 196 6.17 5.68 13.21
CA ILE A 196 5.59 6.68 14.10
C ILE A 196 4.09 6.68 13.86
N TYR A 197 3.30 6.55 14.91
CA TYR A 197 1.84 6.49 14.84
C TYR A 197 1.23 7.45 15.87
N MET A 198 0.17 8.17 15.46
CA MET A 198 -0.64 8.98 16.35
C MET A 198 -1.83 8.14 16.85
N PRO A 199 -1.86 7.72 18.13
CA PRO A 199 -2.90 6.84 18.63
C PRO A 199 -4.30 7.43 18.52
N LEU A 200 -5.30 6.58 18.25
CA LEU A 200 -6.70 6.97 18.38
C LEU A 200 -7.06 7.23 19.86
N PRO A 201 -8.06 8.07 20.15
CA PRO A 201 -8.55 8.25 21.52
C PRO A 201 -8.89 6.92 22.19
N GLY A 202 -8.22 6.60 23.29
CA GLY A 202 -8.41 5.36 24.05
C GLY A 202 -7.43 4.23 23.72
N GLU A 203 -6.63 4.36 22.66
CA GLU A 203 -5.51 3.45 22.41
C GLU A 203 -4.36 3.73 23.38
N ASN A 204 -3.70 2.65 23.80
CA ASN A 204 -2.50 2.68 24.62
C ASN A 204 -1.54 1.56 24.18
N LEU A 205 -0.31 1.55 24.71
CA LEU A 205 0.74 0.62 24.32
C LEU A 205 0.36 -0.86 24.46
N GLU A 206 -0.52 -1.23 25.40
CA GLU A 206 -0.97 -2.62 25.57
C GLU A 206 -1.99 -3.05 24.51
N THR A 207 -2.70 -2.07 23.93
CA THR A 207 -3.78 -2.30 22.95
C THR A 207 -3.34 -2.08 21.51
N ILE A 208 -2.17 -1.49 21.28
CA ILE A 208 -1.63 -1.24 19.95
C ILE A 208 -0.96 -2.52 19.47
N HIS A 209 -1.72 -3.31 18.71
CA HIS A 209 -1.21 -4.47 17.99
C HIS A 209 -1.09 -4.11 16.53
N ALA A 210 0.14 -3.92 16.06
CA ALA A 210 0.39 -3.42 14.73
C ALA A 210 0.98 -4.48 13.81
N ALA A 211 0.64 -4.39 12.52
CA ALA A 211 1.25 -5.21 11.47
C ALA A 211 1.50 -4.38 10.21
N VAL A 212 2.61 -4.65 9.54
CA VAL A 212 2.92 -4.12 8.20
C VAL A 212 2.99 -5.26 7.19
N PRO A 213 2.52 -5.09 5.94
CA PRO A 213 2.58 -6.16 4.95
C PRO A 213 4.02 -6.60 4.64
N LEU A 214 4.27 -7.91 4.59
CA LEU A 214 5.56 -8.50 4.23
C LEU A 214 5.45 -9.40 2.99
N SER A 215 4.57 -10.39 3.04
CA SER A 215 4.37 -11.33 1.93
C SER A 215 3.42 -10.73 0.90
N SER A 216 3.82 -10.71 -0.37
CA SER A 216 2.98 -10.19 -1.47
C SER A 216 1.88 -11.17 -1.91
N GLN A 217 1.98 -12.44 -1.50
CA GLN A 217 1.07 -13.50 -1.85
C GLN A 217 0.85 -14.41 -0.62
N LEU A 218 -0.39 -14.80 -0.33
CA LEU A 218 -0.66 -15.74 0.77
C LEU A 218 -0.71 -17.17 0.26
N ILE A 219 -1.43 -17.39 -0.84
CA ILE A 219 -1.54 -18.70 -1.48
C ILE A 219 -1.14 -18.52 -2.95
N ARG A 220 -0.15 -19.29 -3.38
CA ARG A 220 0.31 -19.31 -4.76
C ARG A 220 -0.01 -20.66 -5.38
N VAL A 221 -0.87 -20.66 -6.39
CA VAL A 221 -1.30 -21.87 -7.08
C VAL A 221 -0.51 -22.00 -8.38
N LEU A 222 0.26 -23.09 -8.49
CA LEU A 222 1.15 -23.35 -9.61
C LEU A 222 0.69 -24.58 -10.38
N GLY A 223 0.31 -24.38 -11.63
CA GLY A 223 0.01 -25.44 -12.59
C GLY A 223 0.74 -25.22 -13.91
N THR A 224 0.76 -26.25 -14.74
CA THR A 224 1.24 -26.14 -16.13
C THR A 224 0.10 -26.43 -17.09
N THR A 225 0.27 -26.07 -18.36
CA THR A 225 -0.67 -26.44 -19.42
C THR A 225 -0.86 -27.97 -19.52
N ALA A 226 0.22 -28.75 -19.34
CA ALA A 226 0.18 -30.21 -19.33
C ALA A 226 -0.44 -30.79 -18.05
N ARG A 227 -0.27 -30.11 -16.90
CA ARG A 227 -0.83 -30.53 -15.61
C ARG A 227 -1.48 -29.33 -14.90
N PRO A 228 -2.69 -28.95 -15.31
CA PRO A 228 -3.39 -27.80 -14.74
C PRO A 228 -3.80 -28.09 -13.30
N PHE A 229 -3.80 -27.04 -12.49
CA PHE A 229 -4.32 -27.10 -11.13
C PHE A 229 -5.85 -26.95 -11.16
N LYS A 230 -6.60 -27.90 -10.59
CA LYS A 230 -8.07 -27.96 -10.69
C LYS A 230 -8.71 -28.34 -9.36
N ARG A 231 -9.97 -27.95 -9.15
CA ARG A 231 -10.84 -28.40 -8.04
C ARG A 231 -10.30 -28.06 -6.63
N LEU A 232 -9.75 -26.86 -6.49
CA LEU A 232 -9.49 -26.23 -5.19
C LEU A 232 -10.70 -25.42 -4.74
N HIS A 233 -11.12 -25.65 -3.51
CA HIS A 233 -12.13 -24.84 -2.85
C HIS A 233 -11.55 -24.27 -1.55
N ILE A 234 -11.67 -22.96 -1.36
CA ILE A 234 -11.27 -22.28 -0.13
C ILE A 234 -12.53 -21.66 0.47
N GLN A 235 -12.78 -21.93 1.75
CA GLN A 235 -14.04 -21.53 2.39
C GLN A 235 -13.82 -21.06 3.83
N GLY A 236 -14.33 -19.87 4.15
CA GLY A 236 -14.35 -19.36 5.53
C GLY A 236 -12.97 -19.02 6.10
N LEU A 237 -11.95 -18.86 5.26
CA LEU A 237 -10.63 -18.38 5.67
C LEU A 237 -10.55 -16.87 5.45
N THR A 238 -10.05 -16.15 6.45
CA THR A 238 -9.74 -14.72 6.33
C THR A 238 -8.32 -14.56 5.81
N MET A 239 -8.11 -13.59 4.93
CA MET A 239 -6.82 -13.31 4.30
C MET A 239 -6.51 -11.82 4.50
N GLU A 240 -5.33 -11.50 5.03
CA GLU A 240 -4.96 -10.14 5.46
C GLU A 240 -3.50 -9.80 5.18
N HIS A 241 -3.20 -8.49 5.11
CA HIS A 241 -1.85 -7.92 5.15
C HIS A 241 -0.92 -8.36 3.99
N CYS A 242 -1.44 -8.43 2.76
CA CYS A 242 -0.63 -8.69 1.57
C CYS A 242 0.13 -7.45 1.13
N LEU A 243 1.43 -7.60 0.88
CA LEU A 243 2.27 -6.51 0.39
C LEU A 243 1.97 -6.21 -1.08
N TRP A 244 1.65 -4.96 -1.39
CA TRP A 244 1.70 -4.45 -2.76
C TRP A 244 2.99 -3.67 -2.98
N ALA A 245 3.93 -4.28 -3.71
CA ALA A 245 5.18 -3.63 -4.04
C ALA A 245 4.99 -2.62 -5.19
N ILE A 246 5.05 -1.33 -4.88
CA ILE A 246 5.04 -0.27 -5.89
C ILE A 246 6.44 -0.19 -6.54
N PRO A 247 6.54 0.00 -7.87
CA PRO A 247 7.84 0.19 -8.52
C PRO A 247 8.64 1.33 -7.90
N ALA A 248 9.97 1.26 -7.95
CA ALA A 248 10.84 2.25 -7.30
C ALA A 248 10.60 3.70 -7.75
N ASN A 249 10.19 3.88 -9.01
CA ASN A 249 9.87 5.17 -9.63
C ASN A 249 8.40 5.60 -9.40
N GLY A 250 7.68 4.91 -8.52
CA GLY A 250 6.26 5.10 -8.33
C GLY A 250 5.40 4.32 -9.34
N TYR A 251 4.12 4.65 -9.36
CA TYR A 251 3.12 4.02 -10.21
C TYR A 251 2.41 5.06 -11.07
N ALA A 252 2.51 4.92 -12.38
CA ALA A 252 1.72 5.65 -13.35
C ALA A 252 1.04 4.61 -14.27
N PRO A 253 -0.28 4.40 -14.17
CA PRO A 253 -0.97 3.38 -14.95
C PRO A 253 -0.81 3.66 -16.44
N GLY A 254 -0.57 2.62 -17.23
CA GLY A 254 -0.37 2.68 -18.69
C GLY A 254 1.05 2.99 -19.19
N SER A 255 1.98 3.41 -18.31
CA SER A 255 3.43 3.31 -18.60
C SER A 255 3.92 1.86 -18.59
N TRP A 256 3.11 0.97 -17.99
CA TRP A 256 3.32 -0.48 -17.87
C TRP A 256 2.10 -1.22 -18.43
N CYS A 257 1.80 -1.04 -19.71
CA CYS A 257 0.85 -1.91 -20.44
C CYS A 257 1.47 -3.32 -20.62
N GLY A 258 1.61 -4.02 -19.50
CA GLY A 258 2.08 -5.40 -19.38
C GLY A 258 1.60 -6.08 -18.09
N GLY A 259 1.03 -5.32 -17.15
CA GLY A 259 0.38 -5.86 -15.97
C GLY A 259 -0.81 -5.01 -15.60
N ALA A 260 -1.95 -5.25 -16.24
CA ALA A 260 -3.23 -4.92 -15.64
C ALA A 260 -3.38 -5.83 -14.40
N GLY A 261 -2.74 -5.43 -13.30
CA GLY A 261 -3.05 -5.94 -11.98
C GLY A 261 -4.39 -5.35 -11.59
N LEU A 262 -5.46 -5.93 -12.12
CA LEU A 262 -6.78 -5.78 -11.55
C LEU A 262 -6.63 -6.17 -10.07
N MET A 263 -6.87 -5.21 -9.19
CA MET A 263 -6.96 -5.43 -7.75
C MET A 263 -8.06 -6.44 -7.51
N LEU A 264 -7.66 -7.68 -7.32
CA LEU A 264 -8.38 -8.80 -6.71
C LEU A 264 -7.42 -9.96 -6.90
N LEU A 265 -6.74 -10.34 -5.82
CA LEU A 265 -6.52 -11.73 -5.44
C LEU A 265 -5.43 -11.76 -4.36
N GLN A 266 -5.86 -12.00 -3.13
CA GLN A 266 -5.03 -12.60 -2.07
C GLN A 266 -4.55 -14.02 -2.45
N LEU A 267 -4.86 -14.47 -3.68
CA LEU A 267 -4.61 -15.77 -4.28
C LEU A 267 -4.10 -15.61 -5.73
N SER A 268 -2.80 -15.53 -5.93
CA SER A 268 -2.24 -15.50 -7.29
C SER A 268 -2.30 -16.89 -7.93
N ILE A 269 -2.95 -17.00 -9.10
CA ILE A 269 -2.93 -18.22 -9.93
C ILE A 269 -2.00 -17.94 -11.12
N GLU A 270 -0.87 -18.65 -11.18
CA GLU A 270 0.07 -18.56 -12.29
C GLU A 270 0.05 -19.87 -13.08
N LEU A 271 -0.16 -19.76 -14.39
CA LEU A 271 0.09 -20.82 -15.34
C LEU A 271 1.52 -20.63 -15.86
N ILE A 272 2.38 -21.62 -15.62
CA ILE A 272 3.73 -21.68 -16.20
C ILE A 272 3.69 -22.58 -17.44
#